data_AF-A0A497HYQ7-F1
#
_entry.id   AF-A0A497HYQ7-F1
#
_cell.length_a   1.000
_cell.length_b   1.000
_cell.length_c   1.000
_cell.angle_alpha   90.00
_cell.angle_beta   90.00
_cell.angle_gamma   90.00
#
_symmetry.space_group_name_H-M   'P 1'
#
loop_
_entity.id
_entity.type
_entity.pdbx_description
1 polymer ?
#
loop_
_entity_poly.entity_id
_entity_poly.type
_entity_poly.pdbx_seq_one_letter_code
_entity_poly.pdbx_strand_id
1 'polypeptide(L)'
;MEIIEDIFVRKVYKKNKKNLLEVDIFSTGSYGKSSIVSEWSIDDIIEVVLPELIGFSVLEQKPIDSILEEITDHPEVRFAFSMASAKAASNFYGLPLYQYLGGIFARDIPKIIYKDKVYDHEMNLLKNNTELNPIPLDTLSRIKIERERGGNAIKYVEDGICHLAVGFNIGYIKIEDMAEINELLRIHEDLNRMEEI
;
A
#
# COMPACT_ATOMS: atom_id res chain seq x y z
N MET A 1 14.35 16.14 9.82
CA MET A 1 12.99 15.64 10.09
C MET A 1 12.19 15.99 8.85
N GLU A 2 11.44 15.05 8.27
CA GLU A 2 10.58 15.37 7.13
C GLU A 2 9.14 15.47 7.59
N ILE A 3 8.66 16.70 7.70
CA ILE A 3 7.39 17.02 8.33
C ILE A 3 6.33 17.23 7.29
N ILE A 4 5.13 16.68 7.53
CA ILE A 4 3.94 16.95 6.74
C ILE A 4 3.58 18.42 6.87
N GLU A 5 3.67 19.15 5.77
CA GLU A 5 3.35 20.58 5.68
C GLU A 5 1.99 20.82 5.05
N ASP A 6 1.57 19.94 4.14
CA ASP A 6 0.30 20.07 3.45
C ASP A 6 -0.24 18.70 3.03
N ILE A 7 -1.56 18.62 2.95
CA ILE A 7 -2.28 17.42 2.52
C ILE A 7 -3.43 17.84 1.61
N PHE A 8 -3.50 17.25 0.42
CA PHE A 8 -4.64 17.43 -0.47
C PHE A 8 -5.43 16.14 -0.61
N VAL A 9 -6.75 16.28 -0.53
CA VAL A 9 -7.69 15.19 -0.73
C VAL A 9 -8.62 15.57 -1.86
N ARG A 10 -8.75 14.69 -2.87
CA ARG A 10 -9.62 14.95 -4.02
C ARG A 10 -10.31 13.68 -4.50
N LYS A 11 -11.44 13.88 -5.18
CA LYS A 11 -12.16 12.80 -5.86
C LYS A 11 -11.62 12.64 -7.28
N VAL A 12 -11.26 11.42 -7.64
CA VAL A 12 -10.86 11.06 -9.00
C VAL A 12 -11.68 9.88 -9.52
N TYR A 13 -11.56 9.62 -10.82
CA TYR A 13 -12.24 8.52 -11.50
C TYR A 13 -11.21 7.72 -12.30
N LYS A 14 -11.27 6.38 -12.20
CA LYS A 14 -10.34 5.50 -12.93
C LYS A 14 -11.09 4.28 -13.47
N LYS A 15 -11.07 4.10 -14.80
CA LYS A 15 -11.81 3.03 -15.50
C LYS A 15 -13.28 2.99 -15.05
N ASN A 16 -13.71 1.88 -14.43
CA ASN A 16 -15.07 1.62 -13.96
C ASN A 16 -15.28 1.95 -12.46
N LYS A 17 -14.24 2.46 -11.78
CA LYS A 17 -14.30 2.76 -10.35
C LYS A 17 -14.73 4.21 -10.14
N LYS A 18 -15.87 4.37 -9.47
CA LYS A 18 -16.37 5.66 -8.96
C LYS A 18 -15.89 5.82 -7.52
N ASN A 19 -15.89 7.05 -7.01
CA ASN A 19 -15.53 7.35 -5.61
C ASN A 19 -14.09 6.95 -5.25
N LEU A 20 -13.16 7.14 -6.18
CA LEU A 20 -11.75 7.01 -5.84
C LEU A 20 -11.31 8.29 -5.10
N LEU A 21 -10.89 8.12 -3.86
CA LEU A 21 -10.22 9.11 -3.06
C LEU A 21 -8.74 9.12 -3.45
N GLU A 22 -8.21 10.27 -3.85
CA GLU A 22 -6.78 10.49 -4.02
C GLU A 22 -6.28 11.37 -2.86
N VAL A 23 -5.27 10.88 -2.15
CA VAL A 23 -4.62 11.56 -1.02
C VAL A 23 -3.18 11.87 -1.41
N ASP A 24 -2.86 13.15 -1.39
CA ASP A 24 -1.54 13.72 -1.63
C ASP A 24 -0.98 14.23 -0.29
N ILE A 25 0.18 13.74 0.14
CA ILE A 25 0.90 14.23 1.31
C ILE A 25 2.18 14.92 0.85
N PHE A 26 2.33 16.18 1.25
CA PHE A 26 3.53 16.98 1.00
C PHE A 26 4.27 17.19 2.31
N SER A 27 5.55 16.85 2.30
CA SER A 27 6.49 17.17 3.37
C SER A 27 7.50 18.22 2.91
N THR A 28 8.31 18.73 3.84
CA THR A 28 9.33 19.75 3.57
C THR A 28 10.19 19.47 2.32
N GLY A 29 10.54 18.21 2.07
CA GLY A 29 11.41 17.81 0.97
C GLY A 29 10.88 16.70 0.07
N SER A 30 9.71 16.12 0.34
CA SER A 30 9.18 15.00 -0.43
C SER A 30 7.66 14.99 -0.54
N TYR A 31 7.17 14.08 -1.38
CA TYR A 31 5.75 13.95 -1.68
C TYR A 31 5.37 12.47 -1.75
N GLY A 32 4.15 12.14 -1.33
CA GLY A 32 3.59 10.80 -1.44
C GLY A 32 2.12 10.85 -1.84
N LYS A 33 1.69 9.84 -2.59
CA LYS A 33 0.33 9.75 -3.11
C LYS A 33 -0.27 8.38 -2.90
N SER A 34 -1.52 8.33 -2.46
CA SER A 34 -2.30 7.10 -2.46
C SER A 34 -3.65 7.30 -3.15
N SER A 35 -4.24 6.23 -3.66
CA SER A 35 -5.60 6.23 -4.15
C SER A 35 -6.34 4.98 -3.73
N ILE A 36 -7.57 5.14 -3.24
CA ILE A 36 -8.42 4.05 -2.76
C ILE A 36 -9.89 4.36 -3.00
N VAL A 37 -10.73 3.35 -3.19
CA VAL A 37 -12.18 3.54 -3.17
C VAL A 37 -12.65 3.74 -1.74
N SER A 38 -13.37 4.85 -1.49
CA SER A 38 -14.01 5.12 -0.20
C SER A 38 -15.36 5.78 -0.41
N GLU A 39 -16.32 5.45 0.45
CA GLU A 39 -17.63 6.11 0.50
C GLU A 39 -17.67 7.24 1.54
N TRP A 40 -16.63 7.39 2.38
CA TRP A 40 -16.56 8.49 3.34
C TRP A 40 -16.35 9.82 2.60
N SER A 41 -17.02 10.88 3.06
CA SER A 41 -17.05 12.14 2.32
C SER A 41 -15.71 12.86 2.43
N ILE A 42 -15.33 13.58 1.38
CA ILE A 42 -14.06 14.33 1.37
C ILE A 42 -14.07 15.43 2.43
N ASP A 43 -15.21 16.09 2.63
CA ASP A 43 -15.33 17.15 3.61
C ASP A 43 -15.12 16.61 5.04
N ASP A 44 -15.73 15.46 5.38
CA ASP A 44 -15.50 14.81 6.67
C ASP A 44 -14.04 14.37 6.85
N ILE A 45 -13.42 13.83 5.80
CA ILE A 45 -12.00 13.44 5.82
C ILE A 45 -11.12 14.68 6.09
N ILE A 46 -11.40 15.79 5.41
CA ILE A 46 -10.67 17.05 5.58
C ILE A 46 -10.84 17.58 7.00
N GLU A 47 -12.05 17.57 7.54
CA GLU A 47 -12.33 18.09 8.88
C GLU A 47 -11.73 17.23 10.00
N VAL A 48 -11.72 15.90 9.83
CA VAL A 48 -11.31 14.96 10.88
C VAL A 48 -9.84 14.54 10.77
N VAL A 49 -9.33 14.27 9.58
CA VAL A 49 -8.03 13.60 9.40
C VAL A 49 -6.89 14.59 9.24
N LEU A 50 -7.07 15.65 8.44
CA LEU A 50 -5.97 16.53 8.06
C LEU A 50 -5.36 17.28 9.25
N PRO A 51 -6.14 17.95 10.13
CA PRO A 51 -5.59 18.72 11.26
C PRO A 51 -4.73 17.87 12.19
N GLU A 52 -5.06 16.59 12.33
CA GLU A 52 -4.40 15.64 13.23
C GLU A 52 -3.07 15.10 12.67
N LEU A 53 -2.85 15.21 11.35
CA LEU A 53 -1.63 14.72 10.69
C LEU A 53 -0.61 15.80 10.34
N ILE A 54 -1.04 17.05 10.16
CA ILE A 54 -0.11 18.16 9.92
C ILE A 54 0.91 18.24 11.06
N GLY A 55 2.19 18.39 10.72
CA GLY A 55 3.27 18.45 11.70
C GLY A 55 3.86 17.10 12.10
N PHE A 56 3.26 15.98 11.69
CA PHE A 56 3.87 14.65 11.88
C PHE A 56 5.04 14.44 10.91
N SER A 57 6.00 13.61 11.33
CA SER A 57 7.10 13.19 10.47
C SER A 57 6.68 12.02 9.59
N VAL A 58 6.76 12.16 8.26
CA VAL A 58 6.47 11.03 7.34
C VAL A 58 7.43 9.86 7.54
N LEU A 59 8.61 10.11 8.12
CA LEU A 59 9.60 9.07 8.44
C LEU A 59 9.18 8.20 9.64
N GLU A 60 8.13 8.59 10.37
CA GLU A 60 7.64 7.91 11.56
C GLU A 60 6.27 7.29 11.30
N GLN A 61 6.26 6.12 10.66
CA GLN A 61 5.01 5.44 10.26
C GLN A 61 4.09 5.11 11.46
N LYS A 62 4.66 4.70 12.60
CA LYS A 62 3.88 4.24 13.75
C LYS A 62 3.01 5.35 14.36
N PRO A 63 3.53 6.55 14.69
CA PRO A 63 2.70 7.66 15.14
C PRO A 63 1.55 8.00 14.19
N ILE A 64 1.82 8.08 12.88
CA ILE A 64 0.81 8.36 11.85
C ILE A 64 -0.27 7.28 11.84
N ASP A 65 0.13 6.01 11.84
CA ASP A 65 -0.82 4.90 11.84
C ASP A 65 -1.64 4.86 13.14
N SER A 66 -1.03 5.13 14.30
CA SER A 66 -1.74 5.17 15.58
C SER A 66 -2.80 6.27 15.64
N ILE A 67 -2.47 7.50 15.24
CA ILE A 67 -3.47 8.58 15.24
C ILE A 67 -4.60 8.31 14.23
N LEU A 68 -4.28 7.74 13.07
CA LEU A 68 -5.28 7.32 12.07
C LEU A 68 -6.26 6.29 12.64
N GLU A 69 -5.78 5.33 13.43
CA GLU A 69 -6.64 4.35 14.11
C GLU A 69 -7.52 4.97 15.22
N GLU A 70 -7.11 6.10 15.79
CA GLU A 70 -7.87 6.80 16.84
C GLU A 70 -8.96 7.71 16.27
N ILE A 71 -8.71 8.33 15.11
CA ILE A 71 -9.57 9.40 14.57
C ILE A 71 -10.59 8.92 13.53
N THR A 72 -10.46 7.70 13.00
CA THR A 72 -11.42 7.18 12.02
C THR A 72 -11.56 5.66 12.04
N ASP A 73 -12.80 5.19 11.94
CA ASP A 73 -13.14 3.77 11.82
C ASP A 73 -13.07 3.25 10.36
N HIS A 74 -12.68 4.09 9.40
CA HIS A 74 -12.68 3.79 7.96
C HIS A 74 -11.34 3.19 7.50
N PRO A 75 -11.19 1.85 7.39
CA PRO A 75 -9.91 1.20 7.04
C PRO A 75 -9.33 1.64 5.70
N GLU A 76 -10.17 1.89 4.70
CA GLU A 76 -9.76 2.40 3.40
C GLU A 76 -9.10 3.77 3.50
N VAL A 77 -9.63 4.66 4.34
CA VAL A 77 -9.06 5.99 4.55
C VAL A 77 -7.78 5.89 5.37
N ARG A 78 -7.76 5.07 6.43
CA ARG A 78 -6.53 4.77 7.18
C ARG A 78 -5.41 4.27 6.25
N PHE A 79 -5.73 3.34 5.36
CA PHE A 79 -4.78 2.85 4.36
C PHE A 79 -4.28 3.96 3.42
N ALA A 80 -5.18 4.82 2.91
CA ALA A 80 -4.80 5.88 1.98
C ALA A 80 -3.74 6.83 2.57
N PHE A 81 -3.97 7.34 3.77
CA PHE A 81 -3.05 8.25 4.44
C PHE A 81 -1.77 7.56 4.91
N SER A 82 -1.89 6.33 5.45
CA SER A 82 -0.75 5.50 5.85
C SER A 82 0.18 5.21 4.66
N MET A 83 -0.39 4.85 3.51
CA MET A 83 0.33 4.58 2.26
C MET A 83 0.93 5.85 1.64
N ALA A 84 0.20 6.96 1.61
CA ALA A 84 0.72 8.22 1.11
C ALA A 84 1.92 8.70 1.95
N SER A 85 1.87 8.53 3.27
CA SER A 85 2.97 8.86 4.18
C SER A 85 4.20 7.99 3.91
N ALA A 86 4.02 6.67 3.77
CA ALA A 86 5.12 5.76 3.43
C ALA A 86 5.77 6.08 2.08
N LYS A 87 4.99 6.52 1.10
CA LYS A 87 5.51 6.95 -0.20
C LYS A 87 6.27 8.27 -0.13
N ALA A 88 5.81 9.22 0.69
CA ALA A 88 6.56 10.44 0.95
C ALA A 88 7.92 10.10 1.60
N ALA A 89 7.92 9.19 2.58
CA ALA A 89 9.15 8.73 3.21
C ALA A 89 10.07 7.97 2.25
N SER A 90 9.54 7.05 1.44
CA SER A 90 10.35 6.32 0.45
C SER A 90 10.96 7.27 -0.58
N ASN A 91 10.19 8.27 -1.03
CA ASN A 91 10.68 9.29 -1.94
C ASN A 91 11.77 10.18 -1.30
N PHE A 92 11.63 10.53 -0.02
CA PHE A 92 12.68 11.26 0.70
C PHE A 92 14.00 10.48 0.73
N TYR A 93 13.93 9.17 0.98
CA TYR A 93 15.13 8.30 0.95
C TYR A 93 15.61 7.94 -0.46
N GLY A 94 14.86 8.29 -1.51
CA GLY A 94 15.16 7.87 -2.88
C GLY A 94 15.05 6.36 -3.10
N LEU A 95 14.21 5.68 -2.31
CA LEU A 95 14.02 4.23 -2.36
C LEU A 95 12.71 3.86 -3.06
N PRO A 96 12.69 2.76 -3.85
CA PRO A 96 11.44 2.13 -4.23
C PRO A 96 10.63 1.75 -2.99
N LEU A 97 9.31 1.93 -3.04
CA LEU A 97 8.45 1.70 -1.87
C LEU A 97 8.58 0.28 -1.29
N TYR A 98 8.74 -0.75 -2.12
CA TYR A 98 8.89 -2.13 -1.64
C TYR A 98 10.16 -2.31 -0.79
N GLN A 99 11.24 -1.59 -1.13
CA GLN A 99 12.49 -1.60 -0.38
C GLN A 99 12.40 -0.77 0.89
N TYR A 100 11.74 0.38 0.82
CA TYR A 100 11.47 1.17 2.01
C TYR A 100 10.68 0.35 3.06
N LEU A 101 9.68 -0.41 2.61
CA LEU A 101 8.83 -1.22 3.48
C LEU A 101 9.53 -2.50 4.01
N GLY A 102 10.24 -3.23 3.14
CA GLY A 102 10.84 -4.53 3.49
C GLY A 102 12.34 -4.51 3.79
N GLY A 103 12.99 -3.36 3.61
CA GLY A 103 14.45 -3.23 3.71
C GLY A 103 15.18 -4.10 2.67
N ILE A 104 16.40 -4.50 3.04
CA ILE A 104 17.30 -5.33 2.20
C ILE A 104 16.80 -6.77 1.96
N PHE A 105 15.74 -7.18 2.66
CA PHE A 105 15.18 -8.53 2.61
C PHE A 105 13.93 -8.63 1.73
N ALA A 106 13.46 -7.53 1.14
CA ALA A 106 12.40 -7.54 0.14
C ALA A 106 12.88 -8.24 -1.13
N ARG A 107 12.58 -9.54 -1.29
CA ARG A 107 13.03 -10.36 -2.43
C ARG A 107 11.97 -11.30 -3.00
N ASP A 108 11.04 -11.74 -2.15
CA ASP A 108 10.02 -12.70 -2.55
C ASP A 108 8.86 -12.02 -3.26
N ILE A 109 8.41 -12.63 -4.35
CA ILE A 109 7.24 -12.17 -5.11
C ILE A 109 6.02 -13.00 -4.75
N PRO A 110 4.88 -12.35 -4.45
CA PRO A 110 3.63 -13.03 -4.20
C PRO A 110 3.18 -13.85 -5.41
N LYS A 111 2.55 -14.98 -5.12
CA LYS A 111 1.74 -15.71 -6.10
C LYS A 111 0.46 -14.93 -6.39
N ILE A 112 -0.06 -15.06 -7.60
CA ILE A 112 -1.19 -14.29 -8.09
C ILE A 112 -2.46 -15.15 -7.98
N ILE A 113 -3.50 -14.64 -7.33
CA ILE A 113 -4.83 -15.23 -7.33
C ILE A 113 -5.70 -14.48 -8.34
N TYR A 114 -6.14 -15.18 -9.38
CA TYR A 114 -7.02 -14.63 -10.41
C TYR A 114 -8.08 -15.67 -10.79
N LYS A 115 -9.36 -15.26 -10.77
CA LYS A 115 -10.52 -16.13 -11.05
C LYS A 115 -10.44 -17.48 -10.30
N ASP A 116 -10.16 -17.39 -9.00
CA ASP A 116 -10.06 -18.50 -8.05
C ASP A 116 -8.98 -19.55 -8.37
N LYS A 117 -8.01 -19.17 -9.22
CA LYS A 117 -6.82 -19.96 -9.53
C LYS A 117 -5.57 -19.22 -9.12
N VAL A 118 -4.52 -19.98 -8.83
CA VAL A 118 -3.23 -19.46 -8.38
C VAL A 118 -2.20 -19.59 -9.49
N TYR A 119 -1.45 -18.53 -9.71
CA TYR A 119 -0.43 -18.41 -10.75
C TYR A 119 0.90 -17.95 -10.13
N ASP A 120 2.02 -18.27 -10.78
CA ASP A 120 3.28 -17.58 -10.54
C ASP A 120 3.30 -16.22 -11.30
N HIS A 121 4.41 -15.51 -11.22
CA HIS A 121 4.58 -14.22 -11.89
C HIS A 121 4.64 -14.35 -13.43
N GLU A 122 4.99 -15.51 -13.97
CA GLU A 122 4.97 -15.82 -15.41
C GLU A 122 3.59 -16.27 -15.92
N MET A 123 2.57 -16.23 -15.05
CA MET A 123 1.21 -16.68 -15.35
C MET A 123 1.06 -18.19 -15.62
N ASN A 124 2.00 -19.01 -15.13
CA ASN A 124 1.84 -20.46 -15.13
C ASN A 124 0.89 -20.87 -14.00
N LEU A 125 -0.08 -21.75 -14.33
CA LEU A 125 -1.04 -22.25 -13.35
C LEU A 125 -0.34 -23.13 -12.31
N LEU A 126 -0.49 -22.79 -11.04
CA LEU A 126 0.05 -23.55 -9.92
C LEU A 126 -1.01 -24.48 -9.33
N LYS A 127 -0.63 -25.72 -9.03
CA LYS A 127 -1.43 -26.60 -8.16
C LYS A 127 -1.24 -26.14 -6.73
N ASN A 128 -2.24 -25.48 -6.15
CA ASN A 128 -2.11 -24.95 -4.80
C ASN A 128 -3.17 -25.53 -3.87
N ASN A 129 -2.71 -26.23 -2.82
CA ASN A 129 -3.53 -26.70 -1.69
C ASN A 129 -3.34 -25.80 -0.46
N THR A 130 -2.73 -24.62 -0.62
CA THR A 130 -2.45 -23.71 0.50
C THR A 130 -3.72 -22.98 0.92
N GLU A 131 -4.02 -23.00 2.22
CA GLU A 131 -5.10 -22.22 2.81
C GLU A 131 -4.79 -20.73 2.74
N LEU A 132 -5.75 -19.95 2.26
CA LEU A 132 -5.63 -18.50 2.14
C LEU A 132 -6.15 -17.85 3.41
N ASN A 133 -5.27 -17.09 4.07
CA ASN A 133 -5.58 -16.30 5.24
C ASN A 133 -5.58 -14.82 4.82
N PRO A 134 -6.77 -14.24 4.54
CA PRO A 134 -6.85 -12.88 4.04
C PRO A 134 -6.40 -11.87 5.10
N ILE A 135 -5.55 -10.93 4.70
CA ILE A 135 -5.17 -9.77 5.49
C ILE A 135 -6.15 -8.64 5.15
N PRO A 136 -6.88 -8.10 6.14
CA PRO A 136 -7.78 -6.97 5.91
C PRO A 136 -6.98 -5.71 5.54
N LEU A 137 -7.60 -4.85 4.72
CA LEU A 137 -7.07 -3.53 4.44
C LEU A 137 -7.15 -2.68 5.72
N ASP A 138 -6.06 -1.98 6.06
CA ASP A 138 -5.95 -1.09 7.21
C ASP A 138 -4.66 -0.27 7.07
N THR A 139 -4.17 0.37 8.14
CA THR A 139 -2.83 0.99 8.18
C THR A 139 -1.72 -0.02 7.85
N LEU A 140 -0.57 0.49 7.38
CA LEU A 140 0.59 -0.35 7.08
C LEU A 140 1.09 -1.11 8.31
N SER A 141 1.08 -0.48 9.49
CA SER A 141 1.43 -1.14 10.75
C SER A 141 0.49 -2.29 11.08
N ARG A 142 -0.83 -2.11 10.90
CA ARG A 142 -1.81 -3.16 11.14
C ARG A 142 -1.69 -4.32 10.14
N ILE A 143 -1.53 -4.00 8.86
CA ILE A 143 -1.31 -5.01 7.81
C ILE A 143 -0.05 -5.85 8.10
N LYS A 144 1.03 -5.21 8.54
CA LYS A 144 2.26 -5.91 8.94
C LYS A 144 2.01 -6.86 10.13
N ILE A 145 1.28 -6.41 11.15
CA ILE A 145 0.92 -7.25 12.31
C ILE A 145 0.09 -8.46 11.88
N GLU A 146 -0.92 -8.27 11.03
CA GLU A 146 -1.76 -9.37 10.54
C GLU A 146 -0.98 -10.35 9.66
N ARG A 147 0.01 -9.85 8.89
CA ARG A 147 0.96 -10.70 8.17
C ARG A 147 1.81 -11.55 9.12
N GLU A 148 2.30 -10.98 10.21
CA GLU A 148 3.09 -11.68 11.24
C GLU A 148 2.24 -12.72 12.00
N ARG A 149 0.92 -12.49 12.12
CA ARG A 149 -0.06 -13.43 12.70
C ARG A 149 -0.46 -14.59 11.78
N GLY A 150 0.12 -14.67 10.58
CA GLY A 150 -0.11 -15.76 9.63
C GLY A 150 -1.07 -15.44 8.49
N GLY A 151 -1.54 -14.19 8.38
CA GLY A 151 -2.17 -13.69 7.17
C GLY A 151 -1.21 -13.82 5.98
N ASN A 152 -1.70 -14.23 4.81
CA ASN A 152 -0.85 -14.50 3.65
C ASN A 152 -1.42 -14.01 2.32
N ALA A 153 -2.65 -13.49 2.29
CA ALA A 153 -3.31 -13.06 1.06
C ALA A 153 -3.88 -11.65 1.20
N ILE A 154 -3.58 -10.77 0.24
CA ILE A 154 -4.14 -9.41 0.22
C ILE A 154 -4.87 -9.13 -1.09
N LYS A 155 -5.99 -8.41 -1.01
CA LYS A 155 -6.73 -7.98 -2.21
C LYS A 155 -6.03 -6.77 -2.83
N TYR A 156 -5.89 -6.80 -4.15
CA TYR A 156 -5.38 -5.66 -4.91
C TYR A 156 -6.29 -4.44 -4.72
N VAL A 157 -5.66 -3.30 -4.48
CA VAL A 157 -6.25 -1.97 -4.47
C VAL A 157 -5.47 -1.09 -5.44
N GLU A 158 -6.02 0.07 -5.82
CA GLU A 158 -5.55 0.87 -6.94
C GLU A 158 -4.09 1.28 -6.85
N ASP A 159 -3.55 1.36 -5.64
CA ASP A 159 -2.25 1.94 -5.39
C ASP A 159 -1.41 1.23 -4.31
N GLY A 160 -0.11 1.06 -4.58
CA GLY A 160 0.91 0.62 -3.61
C GLY A 160 0.88 -0.86 -3.19
N ILE A 161 -0.15 -1.64 -3.57
CA ILE A 161 -0.36 -2.98 -3.00
C ILE A 161 0.69 -4.02 -3.44
N CYS A 162 1.20 -3.94 -4.68
CA CYS A 162 2.28 -4.81 -5.14
C CYS A 162 3.56 -4.55 -4.33
N HIS A 163 3.88 -3.28 -4.07
CA HIS A 163 5.02 -2.90 -3.24
C HIS A 163 4.87 -3.36 -1.80
N LEU A 164 3.67 -3.21 -1.24
CA LEU A 164 3.37 -3.66 0.11
C LEU A 164 3.52 -5.18 0.20
N ALA A 165 2.94 -5.93 -0.73
CA ALA A 165 3.01 -7.37 -0.70
C ALA A 165 4.45 -7.89 -0.77
N VAL A 166 5.30 -7.29 -1.61
CA VAL A 166 6.73 -7.61 -1.66
C VAL A 166 7.44 -7.17 -0.38
N GLY A 167 7.23 -5.92 0.05
CA GLY A 167 7.90 -5.35 1.23
C GLY A 167 7.56 -6.07 2.53
N PHE A 168 6.33 -6.55 2.70
CA PHE A 168 5.90 -7.32 3.87
C PHE A 168 5.94 -8.84 3.65
N ASN A 169 6.49 -9.31 2.53
CA ASN A 169 6.57 -10.72 2.17
C ASN A 169 5.21 -11.45 2.29
N ILE A 170 4.16 -10.82 1.76
CA ILE A 170 2.81 -11.42 1.68
C ILE A 170 2.83 -12.45 0.55
N GLY A 171 2.37 -13.67 0.83
CA GLY A 171 2.52 -14.79 -0.10
C GLY A 171 1.61 -14.75 -1.33
N TYR A 172 0.48 -14.04 -1.24
CA TYR A 172 -0.54 -14.02 -2.29
C TYR A 172 -1.14 -12.62 -2.50
N ILE A 173 -1.27 -12.20 -3.76
CA ILE A 173 -2.09 -11.04 -4.14
C ILE A 173 -3.29 -11.52 -4.95
N LYS A 174 -4.50 -11.11 -4.56
CA LYS A 174 -5.72 -11.33 -5.33
C LYS A 174 -5.98 -10.14 -6.25
N ILE A 175 -6.00 -10.37 -7.56
CA ILE A 175 -6.23 -9.36 -8.59
C ILE A 175 -7.57 -9.58 -9.31
N GLU A 176 -8.12 -8.52 -9.89
CA GLU A 176 -9.35 -8.57 -10.68
C GLU A 176 -9.09 -8.36 -12.18
N ASP A 177 -8.05 -7.60 -12.53
CA ASP A 177 -7.64 -7.30 -13.91
C ASP A 177 -6.18 -7.71 -14.09
N MET A 178 -5.86 -8.45 -15.17
CA MET A 178 -4.49 -8.86 -15.46
C MET A 178 -3.56 -7.67 -15.64
N ALA A 179 -4.06 -6.50 -16.05
CA ALA A 179 -3.24 -5.30 -16.15
C ALA A 179 -2.64 -4.85 -14.79
N GLU A 180 -3.21 -5.30 -13.67
CA GLU A 180 -2.74 -5.02 -12.30
C GLU A 180 -1.41 -5.73 -11.99
N ILE A 181 -1.06 -6.80 -12.72
CA ILE A 181 0.21 -7.53 -12.51
C ILE A 181 1.43 -6.79 -13.04
N ASN A 182 1.24 -5.82 -13.94
CA ASN A 182 2.35 -5.15 -14.60
C ASN A 182 3.29 -4.47 -13.60
N GLU A 183 2.77 -3.94 -12.51
CA GLU A 183 3.61 -3.35 -11.46
C GLU A 183 4.42 -4.43 -10.73
N LEU A 184 3.82 -5.59 -10.47
CA LEU A 184 4.52 -6.71 -9.86
C LEU A 184 5.66 -7.23 -10.75
N LEU A 185 5.43 -7.28 -12.07
CA LEU A 185 6.46 -7.66 -13.05
C LEU A 185 7.63 -6.67 -13.07
N ARG A 186 7.36 -5.36 -13.01
CA ARG A 186 8.42 -4.33 -12.91
C ARG A 186 9.25 -4.52 -11.64
N ILE A 187 8.59 -4.75 -10.50
CA ILE A 187 9.28 -5.04 -9.24
C ILE A 187 10.13 -6.31 -9.37
N HIS A 188 9.64 -7.35 -10.06
CA HIS A 188 10.44 -8.55 -10.30
C HIS A 188 11.71 -8.29 -11.08
N GLU A 189 11.61 -7.54 -12.17
CA GLU A 189 12.76 -7.17 -12.99
C GLU A 189 13.78 -6.35 -12.17
N ASP A 190 13.33 -5.42 -11.36
CA ASP A 190 14.19 -4.61 -10.50
C ASP A 190 14.93 -5.47 -9.45
N LEU A 191 14.25 -6.43 -8.83
CA LEU A 191 14.85 -7.34 -7.85
C LEU A 191 15.94 -8.22 -8.47
N ASN A 192 15.68 -8.80 -9.65
CA ASN A 192 16.65 -9.64 -10.33
C ASN A 192 17.92 -8.86 -10.72
N ARG A 193 17.78 -7.60 -11.15
CA ARG A 193 18.94 -6.73 -11.45
C ARG A 193 19.82 -6.45 -10.23
N MET A 194 19.25 -6.48 -9.03
CA MET A 194 20.03 -6.26 -7.80
C MET A 194 20.82 -7.50 -7.37
N GLU A 195 20.42 -8.71 -7.79
CA GLU A 195 21.15 -9.94 -7.51
C GLU A 195 22.40 -10.12 -8.41
N GLU A 196 22.44 -9.42 -9.55
CA GLU A 196 23.55 -9.47 -10.51
C GLU A 196 24.76 -8.58 -10.11
N ILE A 197 24.64 -7.78 -9.05
CA ILE A 197 25.65 -6.81 -8.57
C ILE A 197 26.40 -7.37 -7.35
#